data_AF-A0A935SL33-F1
#
_entry.id   AF-A0A935SL33-F1
#
_cell.length_a   1.000
_cell.length_b   1.000
_cell.length_c   1.000
_cell.angle_alpha   90.00
_cell.angle_beta   90.00
_cell.angle_gamma   90.00
#
_symmetry.space_group_name_H-M   'P 1'
#
loop_
_entity.id
_entity.type
_entity.pdbx_description
1 polymer ?
#
loop_
_entity_poly.entity_id
_entity_poly.type
_entity_poly.pdbx_seq_one_letter_code
_entity_poly.pdbx_strand_id
1 'polypeptide(L)'
;MESKLKQLNENSKAENLLVLYKWLGEDINSGKIKNFAQVYEYVSKSKIAEDLGTNKGSFLRTKANNGQLWRIGDILKFCTLTGADSLKVCSLLFKHGK
;
A
#
# COMPACT_ATOMS: atom_id res chain seq x y z
N MET A 1 11.64 -29.96 -12.57
CA MET A 1 12.67 -29.11 -11.93
C MET A 1 12.31 -27.62 -12.03
N GLU A 2 11.70 -27.18 -13.13
CA GLU A 2 11.20 -25.80 -13.33
C GLU A 2 10.18 -25.31 -12.28
N SER A 3 9.31 -26.20 -11.78
CA SER A 3 8.29 -25.86 -10.77
C SER A 3 8.89 -25.37 -9.43
N LYS A 4 10.02 -25.94 -8.98
CA LYS A 4 10.69 -25.54 -7.74
C LYS A 4 11.41 -24.19 -7.86
N LEU A 5 12.05 -23.94 -9.01
CA LEU A 5 12.70 -22.65 -9.31
C LEU A 5 11.69 -21.50 -9.39
N LYS A 6 10.52 -21.77 -9.98
CA LYS A 6 9.42 -20.80 -10.02
C LYS A 6 8.87 -20.49 -8.63
N GLN A 7 8.63 -21.51 -7.80
CA GLN A 7 8.19 -21.34 -6.41
C GLN A 7 9.24 -20.59 -5.56
N LEU A 8 10.53 -20.90 -5.68
CA LEU A 8 11.60 -20.19 -4.98
C LEU A 8 11.65 -18.70 -5.35
N ASN A 9 11.49 -18.39 -6.64
CA ASN A 9 11.46 -17.00 -7.13
C ASN A 9 10.20 -16.24 -6.67
N GLU A 10 9.05 -16.91 -6.61
CA GLU A 10 7.80 -16.34 -6.10
C GLU A 10 7.88 -16.08 -4.58
N ASN A 11 8.45 -17.01 -3.82
CA ASN A 11 8.66 -16.87 -2.37
C ASN A 11 9.60 -15.70 -2.05
N SER A 12 10.72 -15.58 -2.77
CA SER A 12 11.65 -14.46 -2.57
C SER A 12 11.02 -13.10 -2.89
N LYS A 13 10.16 -13.02 -3.92
CA LYS A 13 9.40 -11.80 -4.22
C LYS A 13 8.39 -11.45 -3.12
N ALA A 14 7.70 -12.45 -2.56
CA ALA A 14 6.76 -12.23 -1.47
C ALA A 14 7.46 -11.74 -0.20
N GLU A 15 8.63 -12.30 0.15
CA GLU A 15 9.44 -11.87 1.28
C GLU A 15 9.94 -10.43 1.11
N ASN A 16 10.47 -10.09 -0.06
CA ASN A 16 10.93 -8.72 -0.36
C ASN A 16 9.80 -7.69 -0.27
N LEU A 17 8.60 -8.07 -0.72
CA LEU A 17 7.42 -7.20 -0.64
C LEU A 17 6.92 -7.01 0.79
N LEU A 18 6.96 -8.06 1.61
CA LEU A 18 6.61 -7.97 3.03
C LEU A 18 7.56 -7.02 3.78
N VAL A 19 8.87 -7.11 3.51
CA VAL A 19 9.88 -6.20 4.07
C VAL A 19 9.61 -4.76 3.62
N LEU A 20 9.30 -4.56 2.35
CA LEU A 20 8.97 -3.24 1.80
C LEU A 20 7.75 -2.62 2.50
N TYR A 21 6.68 -3.39 2.71
CA TYR A 21 5.49 -2.90 3.41
C TYR A 21 5.75 -2.57 4.88
N LYS A 22 6.59 -3.34 5.57
CA LYS A 22 7.02 -3.02 6.94
C LYS A 22 7.78 -1.69 7.00
N TRP A 23 8.76 -1.50 6.13
CA TRP A 23 9.52 -0.25 6.06
C TRP A 23 8.62 0.94 5.75
N LEU A 24 7.67 0.76 4.82
CA LEU A 24 6.67 1.78 4.50
C LEU A 24 5.82 2.13 5.73
N GLY A 25 5.41 1.14 6.51
CA GLY A 25 4.67 1.37 7.77
C GLY A 25 5.49 2.16 8.79
N GLU A 26 6.77 1.81 8.97
CA GLU A 26 7.70 2.54 9.84
C GLU A 26 7.93 3.99 9.38
N ASP A 27 8.05 4.22 8.08
CA ASP A 27 8.24 5.55 7.51
C ASP A 27 6.96 6.42 7.61
N ILE A 28 5.77 5.81 7.50
CA ILE A 28 4.49 6.47 7.82
C ILE A 28 4.43 6.79 9.32
N ASN A 29 4.79 5.83 10.16
CA ASN A 29 4.74 5.96 11.61
C ASN A 29 5.75 6.97 12.16
N SER A 30 6.92 7.11 11.55
CA SER A 30 7.88 8.16 11.91
C SER A 30 7.53 9.52 11.30
N GLY A 31 6.54 9.57 10.40
CA GLY A 31 6.13 10.78 9.69
C GLY A 31 7.12 11.22 8.62
N LYS A 32 8.00 10.33 8.13
CA LYS A 32 8.85 10.58 6.95
C LYS A 32 8.00 10.69 5.70
N ILE A 33 6.98 9.84 5.56
CA ILE A 33 5.94 9.99 4.54
C ILE A 33 5.06 11.19 4.90
N LYS A 34 4.98 12.17 4.00
CA LYS A 34 4.25 13.44 4.17
C LYS A 34 2.92 13.47 3.42
N ASN A 35 2.78 12.65 2.39
CA ASN A 35 1.55 12.49 1.62
C ASN A 35 1.47 11.08 1.01
N PHE A 36 0.29 10.72 0.51
CA PHE A 36 0.09 9.40 -0.09
C PHE A 36 0.71 9.26 -1.50
N ALA A 37 1.15 10.34 -2.15
CA ALA A 37 1.86 10.24 -3.42
C ALA A 37 3.22 9.56 -3.24
N GLN A 38 3.92 9.88 -2.15
CA GLN A 38 5.19 9.25 -1.79
C GLN A 38 5.04 7.74 -1.55
N VAL A 39 3.92 7.29 -0.97
CA VAL A 39 3.62 5.86 -0.84
C VAL A 39 3.67 5.16 -2.22
N TYR A 40 3.16 5.82 -3.26
CA TYR A 40 3.12 5.27 -4.61
C TYR A 40 4.47 5.26 -5.33
N GLU A 41 5.49 5.96 -4.81
CA GLU A 41 6.87 5.90 -5.29
C GLU A 41 7.54 4.58 -4.86
N TYR A 42 7.17 4.05 -3.67
CA TYR A 42 7.66 2.76 -3.18
C TYR A 42 6.88 1.58 -3.76
N VAL A 43 5.55 1.68 -3.78
CA VAL A 43 4.67 0.61 -4.24
C VAL A 43 3.61 1.16 -5.17
N SER A 44 3.61 0.68 -6.42
CA SER A 44 2.65 1.15 -7.42
C SER A 44 1.19 0.99 -6.97
N LYS A 45 0.32 1.93 -7.40
CA LYS A 45 -1.13 1.90 -7.15
C LYS A 45 -1.76 0.55 -7.50
N SER A 46 -1.36 -0.03 -8.64
CA SER A 46 -1.87 -1.33 -9.11
C SER A 46 -1.49 -2.49 -8.20
N LYS A 47 -0.30 -2.45 -7.59
CA LYS A 47 0.15 -3.51 -6.68
C LYS A 47 -0.56 -3.40 -5.33
N ILE A 48 -0.70 -2.20 -4.79
CA ILE A 48 -1.53 -1.95 -3.60
C ILE A 48 -2.97 -2.44 -3.84
N ALA A 49 -3.55 -2.15 -5.00
CA ALA A 49 -4.90 -2.62 -5.34
C ALA A 49 -5.04 -4.14 -5.28
N GLU A 50 -4.06 -4.85 -5.85
CA GLU A 50 -3.97 -6.31 -5.86
C GLU A 50 -3.87 -6.87 -4.45
N ASP A 51 -2.96 -6.32 -3.64
CA ASP A 51 -2.69 -6.80 -2.29
C ASP A 51 -3.84 -6.50 -1.30
N LEU A 52 -4.63 -5.45 -1.55
CA LEU A 52 -5.86 -5.16 -0.80
C LEU A 52 -7.06 -6.02 -1.24
N GLY A 53 -6.90 -6.84 -2.30
CA GLY A 53 -7.95 -7.67 -2.87
C GLY A 53 -9.02 -6.85 -3.60
N THR A 54 -8.63 -5.71 -4.17
CA THR A 54 -9.53 -4.82 -4.92
C THR A 54 -9.29 -4.93 -6.42
N ASN A 55 -10.37 -4.81 -7.21
CA ASN A 55 -10.24 -4.80 -8.67
C ASN A 55 -9.36 -3.62 -9.11
N LYS A 56 -8.26 -3.90 -9.83
CA LYS A 56 -7.29 -2.88 -10.30
C LYS A 56 -7.95 -1.73 -11.06
N GLY A 57 -8.89 -2.03 -11.96
CA GLY A 57 -9.63 -1.02 -12.72
C GLY A 57 -10.55 -0.19 -11.84
N SER A 58 -11.21 -0.80 -10.86
CA SER A 58 -11.98 -0.06 -9.85
C SER A 58 -11.07 0.81 -8.98
N PHE A 59 -9.94 0.28 -8.52
CA PHE A 59 -9.01 1.01 -7.66
C PHE A 59 -8.41 2.21 -8.39
N LEU A 60 -7.98 2.05 -9.64
CA LEU A 60 -7.41 3.13 -10.44
C LEU A 60 -8.47 4.18 -10.78
N ARG A 61 -9.66 3.79 -11.25
CA ARG A 61 -10.74 4.76 -11.54
C ARG A 61 -11.25 5.48 -10.30
N THR A 62 -11.31 4.79 -9.17
CA THR A 62 -11.83 5.34 -7.91
C THR A 62 -10.76 6.12 -7.14
N LYS A 63 -9.46 5.83 -7.26
CA LYS A 63 -8.42 6.42 -6.38
C LYS A 63 -7.37 7.25 -7.11
N ALA A 64 -7.52 7.47 -8.43
CA ALA A 64 -6.52 8.15 -9.24
C ALA A 64 -6.20 9.58 -8.78
N ASN A 65 -7.18 10.34 -8.28
CA ASN A 65 -7.01 11.78 -8.25
C ASN A 65 -6.56 12.43 -6.95
N ASN A 66 -6.74 11.88 -5.73
CA ASN A 66 -6.28 12.57 -4.51
C ASN A 66 -6.34 11.74 -3.20
N GLY A 67 -6.41 10.41 -3.25
CA GLY A 67 -6.59 9.61 -2.01
C GLY A 67 -7.98 9.76 -1.33
N GLN A 68 -8.83 10.69 -1.79
CA GLN A 68 -10.18 10.99 -1.27
C GLN A 68 -11.20 9.85 -1.34
N LEU A 69 -10.83 8.68 -1.90
CA LEU A 69 -11.76 7.57 -2.16
C LEU A 69 -11.23 6.23 -1.61
N TRP A 70 -10.33 6.28 -0.62
CA TRP A 70 -10.04 5.12 0.21
C TRP A 70 -11.22 4.84 1.13
N ARG A 71 -11.83 3.66 0.99
CA ARG A 71 -12.86 3.21 1.94
C ARG A 71 -12.18 2.88 3.27
N ILE A 72 -12.90 3.02 4.38
CA ILE A 72 -12.40 2.64 5.71
C ILE A 72 -11.85 1.21 5.71
N GLY A 73 -12.54 0.26 5.05
CA GLY A 73 -12.06 -1.12 4.91
C GLY A 73 -10.72 -1.24 4.19
N ASP A 74 -10.45 -0.40 3.19
CA ASP A 74 -9.16 -0.40 2.48
C ASP A 74 -8.05 0.17 3.36
N ILE A 75 -8.36 1.20 4.15
CA ILE A 75 -7.43 1.80 5.11
C ILE A 75 -7.03 0.76 6.15
N LEU A 76 -8.00 0.05 6.75
CA LEU A 76 -7.72 -0.97 7.75
C LEU A 76 -6.88 -2.13 7.20
N LYS A 77 -7.18 -2.59 5.98
CA LYS A 77 -6.38 -3.62 5.30
C LYS A 77 -4.95 -3.15 5.04
N PHE A 78 -4.78 -1.91 4.58
CA PHE A 78 -3.46 -1.33 4.35
C PHE A 78 -2.67 -1.18 5.66
N CYS A 79 -3.31 -0.75 6.74
CA CYS A 79 -2.68 -0.68 8.07
C CYS A 79 -2.26 -2.06 8.55
N THR A 80 -3.09 -3.09 8.30
CA THR A 80 -2.75 -4.49 8.64
C THR A 80 -1.54 -4.99 7.84
N LEU A 81 -1.49 -4.66 6.55
CA LEU A 81 -0.41 -5.08 5.65
C LEU A 81 0.93 -4.40 5.98
N THR A 82 0.89 -3.13 6.39
CA THR A 82 2.09 -2.29 6.59
C THR A 82 2.52 -2.17 8.05
N GLY A 83 1.62 -2.37 9.01
CA GLY A 83 1.83 -1.98 10.40
C GLY A 83 1.72 -0.47 10.65
N ALA A 84 1.25 0.30 9.66
CA ALA A 84 1.05 1.74 9.82
C ALA A 84 -0.12 2.04 10.78
N ASP A 85 0.04 3.09 11.58
CA ASP A 85 -1.01 3.62 12.44
C ASP A 85 -2.15 4.20 11.60
N SER A 86 -3.38 3.78 11.92
CA SER A 86 -4.56 4.15 11.14
C SER A 86 -4.85 5.65 11.14
N LEU A 87 -4.56 6.38 12.22
CA LEU A 87 -4.76 7.83 12.28
C LEU A 87 -3.74 8.55 11.40
N LYS A 88 -2.50 8.06 11.34
CA LYS A 88 -1.47 8.59 10.45
C LYS A 88 -1.82 8.36 8.98
N VAL A 89 -2.28 7.16 8.63
CA VAL A 89 -2.76 6.85 7.28
C VAL A 89 -3.94 7.75 6.89
N CYS A 90 -4.92 7.92 7.76
CA CYS A 90 -6.03 8.85 7.55
C CYS A 90 -5.54 10.30 7.38
N SER A 91 -4.63 10.76 8.23
CA SER A 91 -4.04 12.10 8.13
C SER A 91 -3.39 12.33 6.76
N LEU A 92 -2.64 11.35 6.24
CA LEU A 92 -2.00 11.42 4.92
C LEU A 92 -3.01 11.45 3.75
N LEU A 93 -4.15 10.78 3.89
CA LEU A 93 -5.20 10.72 2.87
C LEU A 93 -6.08 11.97 2.84
N PHE A 94 -6.32 12.60 4.00
CA PHE A 94 -7.28 13.70 4.13
C PHE A 94 -6.63 15.09 4.29
N LYS A 95 -5.30 15.19 4.43
CA LYS A 95 -4.59 16.49 4.62
C LYS A 95 -4.68 17.48 3.45
N HIS A 96 -5.21 17.10 2.30
CA HIS A 96 -5.31 17.97 1.10
C HIS A 96 -6.71 18.55 0.86
N GLY A 97 -7.53 18.72 1.91
CA GLY A 97 -8.80 19.45 1.85
C GLY A 97 -8.68 20.89 2.34
N LYS A 98 -8.05 21.77 1.56
CA LYS A 98 -8.26 23.23 1.57
C LYS A 98 -8.10 23.77 0.16
#